data_AF-A0A6M3M1H5-F1
#
_entry.id   AF-A0A6M3M1H5-F1
#
_cell.length_a   1.000
_cell.length_b   1.000
_cell.length_c   1.000
_cell.angle_alpha   90.00
_cell.angle_beta   90.00
_cell.angle_gamma   90.00
#
_symmetry.space_group_name_H-M   'P 1'
#
loop_
_entity.id
_entity.type
_entity.pdbx_description
1 polymer ?
#
loop_
_entity_poly.entity_id
_entity_poly.type
_entity_poly.pdbx_seq_one_letter_code
_entity_poly.pdbx_strand_id
1 'polypeptide(L)'
;MVAPSKLVGANAIVQVGGVTIGVADFTVNIKRGAVLQSRVGKWSDRKLPGKLEVQGSLTNLDILGDHIGRLLNSGAAVAPETITVIESCDALTNWVSSDPTNTPITLEGTIKKEGTNSLKIAASGPLSLNDTITATVAAKNLSGHHFLGFWLYSTLAGAAVVKIGMGEAGIAEQEHAITIQQASTWQFEYWDISQILNASKDAITKIGITVLTSTACSIYVDAINSYKGVQVGPGAVINISGDANDGAGAYVKVTCSNCIVTSGVLKIGDASKIIDGPLEFSVSDADVDLVLNYT
;
A
#
# COMPACT_ATOMS: atom_id res chain seq x y z
N MET A 1 -28.07 -43.05 -10.40
CA MET A 1 -27.86 -41.76 -9.73
C MET A 1 -26.49 -41.31 -10.20
N VAL A 2 -26.38 -40.25 -10.98
CA VAL A 2 -25.07 -39.79 -11.48
C VAL A 2 -24.34 -39.19 -10.29
N ALA A 3 -23.13 -39.67 -10.00
CA ALA A 3 -22.34 -39.13 -8.91
C ALA A 3 -22.15 -37.61 -9.13
N PRO A 4 -22.23 -36.78 -8.07
CA PRO A 4 -22.01 -35.35 -8.21
C PRO A 4 -20.65 -35.11 -8.86
N SER A 5 -20.64 -34.29 -9.91
CA SER A 5 -19.40 -33.89 -10.56
C SER A 5 -18.83 -32.72 -9.79
N LYS A 6 -17.63 -32.91 -9.24
CA LYS A 6 -16.86 -31.86 -8.56
C LYS A 6 -15.75 -31.42 -9.49
N LEU A 7 -15.79 -30.15 -9.90
CA LEU A 7 -14.70 -29.51 -10.62
C LEU A 7 -13.89 -28.69 -9.61
N VAL A 8 -12.60 -28.92 -9.57
CA VAL A 8 -11.65 -28.12 -8.78
C VAL A 8 -10.65 -27.55 -9.75
N GLY A 9 -10.46 -26.24 -9.71
CA GLY A 9 -9.44 -25.54 -10.49
C GLY A 9 -8.63 -24.62 -9.60
N ALA A 10 -7.35 -24.50 -9.93
CA ALA A 10 -6.45 -23.56 -9.28
C ALA A 10 -6.12 -22.43 -10.25
N ASN A 11 -5.76 -21.27 -9.69
CA ASN A 11 -5.33 -20.10 -10.46
C ASN A 11 -6.33 -19.57 -11.49
N ALA A 12 -7.63 -19.59 -11.21
CA ALA A 12 -8.62 -19.01 -12.10
C ALA A 12 -8.55 -17.48 -12.08
N ILE A 13 -8.53 -16.88 -13.26
CA ILE A 13 -8.59 -15.43 -13.44
C ILE A 13 -10.00 -14.97 -13.06
N VAL A 14 -10.09 -14.12 -12.04
CA VAL A 14 -11.35 -13.47 -11.66
C VAL A 14 -11.43 -12.15 -12.41
N GLN A 15 -12.53 -11.94 -13.14
CA GLN A 15 -12.75 -10.69 -13.89
C GLN A 15 -14.09 -10.05 -13.51
N VAL A 16 -14.12 -8.72 -13.47
CA VAL A 16 -15.34 -7.91 -13.34
C VAL A 16 -15.36 -6.91 -14.48
N GLY A 17 -16.42 -6.94 -15.29
CA GLY A 17 -16.53 -6.07 -16.47
C GLY A 17 -15.41 -6.26 -17.50
N GLY A 18 -14.84 -7.47 -17.60
CA GLY A 18 -13.72 -7.78 -18.50
C GLY A 18 -12.33 -7.39 -17.99
N VAL A 19 -12.23 -6.81 -16.79
CA VAL A 19 -10.96 -6.46 -16.15
C VAL A 19 -10.57 -7.56 -15.16
N THR A 20 -9.35 -8.07 -15.27
CA THR A 20 -8.78 -9.02 -14.29
C THR A 20 -8.57 -8.36 -12.94
N ILE A 21 -9.21 -8.90 -11.91
CA ILE A 21 -9.15 -8.37 -10.54
C ILE A 21 -8.36 -9.24 -9.56
N GLY A 22 -8.04 -10.47 -9.94
CA GLY A 22 -7.26 -11.36 -9.12
C GLY A 22 -7.22 -12.77 -9.66
N VAL A 23 -6.61 -13.64 -8.87
CA VAL A 23 -6.51 -15.06 -9.14
C VAL A 23 -7.09 -15.81 -7.95
N ALA A 24 -7.90 -16.85 -8.20
CA ALA A 24 -8.54 -17.63 -7.15
C ALA A 24 -8.53 -19.12 -7.47
N ASP A 25 -8.47 -19.93 -6.43
CA ASP A 25 -8.86 -21.32 -6.53
C ASP A 25 -10.39 -21.41 -6.47
N PHE A 26 -10.97 -22.36 -7.19
CA PHE A 26 -12.41 -22.53 -7.21
C PHE A 26 -12.82 -23.99 -7.10
N THR A 27 -14.00 -24.18 -6.50
CA THR A 27 -14.70 -25.46 -6.53
C THR A 27 -16.09 -25.23 -7.09
N VAL A 28 -16.49 -26.00 -8.10
CA VAL A 28 -17.87 -26.07 -8.59
C VAL A 28 -18.42 -27.48 -8.36
N ASN A 29 -19.54 -27.55 -7.65
CA ASN A 29 -20.31 -28.76 -7.45
C ASN A 29 -21.57 -28.71 -8.31
N ILE A 30 -21.73 -29.70 -9.19
CA ILE A 30 -22.92 -29.84 -10.04
C ILE A 30 -23.71 -31.06 -9.58
N LYS A 31 -24.96 -30.83 -9.16
CA LYS A 31 -25.91 -31.86 -8.76
C LYS A 31 -27.14 -31.77 -9.65
N ARG A 32 -27.61 -32.91 -10.17
CA ARG A 32 -28.90 -32.99 -10.84
C ARG A 32 -29.83 -33.84 -10.00
N GLY A 33 -30.90 -33.22 -9.50
CA GLY A 33 -31.97 -33.95 -8.82
C GLY A 33 -32.65 -34.94 -9.76
N ALA A 34 -33.47 -35.83 -9.21
CA ALA A 34 -34.39 -36.66 -9.99
C ALA A 34 -35.82 -36.29 -9.60
N VAL A 35 -36.68 -36.09 -10.59
CA VAL A 35 -38.11 -35.97 -10.38
C VAL A 35 -38.73 -37.33 -10.67
N LEU A 36 -39.51 -37.85 -9.74
CA LEU A 36 -40.28 -39.07 -9.94
C LEU A 36 -41.64 -38.70 -10.54
N GLN A 37 -41.93 -39.28 -11.69
CA GLN A 37 -43.27 -39.22 -12.28
C GLN A 37 -43.94 -40.57 -12.05
N SER A 38 -44.98 -40.57 -11.21
CA SER A 38 -45.75 -41.78 -10.92
C SER A 38 -46.43 -42.32 -12.18
N ARG A 39 -46.46 -43.64 -12.31
CA ARG A 39 -47.14 -44.35 -13.41
C ARG A 39 -48.22 -45.25 -12.84
N VAL A 40 -49.27 -45.48 -13.62
CA VAL A 40 -50.38 -46.37 -13.22
C VAL A 40 -50.02 -47.83 -13.53
N GLY A 41 -50.26 -48.75 -12.58
CA GLY A 41 -50.00 -50.19 -12.73
C GLY A 41 -48.83 -50.74 -11.90
N LYS A 42 -48.42 -52.00 -12.11
CA LYS A 42 -47.27 -52.66 -11.41
C LYS A 42 -45.90 -52.23 -11.98
N TRP A 43 -45.75 -50.96 -12.31
CA TRP A 43 -44.51 -50.41 -12.86
C TRP A 43 -43.86 -49.50 -11.83
N SER A 44 -42.53 -49.46 -11.79
CA SER A 44 -41.82 -48.46 -11.00
C SER A 44 -42.00 -47.06 -11.60
N ASP A 45 -41.92 -46.05 -10.72
CA ASP A 45 -42.01 -44.64 -11.12
C ASP A 45 -40.91 -44.29 -12.15
N ARG A 46 -41.29 -43.45 -13.12
CA ARG A 46 -40.35 -42.98 -14.14
C ARG A 46 -39.44 -41.92 -13.50
N LYS A 47 -38.14 -42.17 -13.47
CA LYS A 47 -37.13 -41.18 -13.09
C LYS A 47 -36.89 -40.22 -14.27
N LEU A 48 -37.29 -38.96 -14.10
CA LEU A 48 -36.98 -37.87 -15.01
C LEU A 48 -35.85 -37.01 -14.44
N PRO A 49 -35.04 -36.34 -15.29
CA PRO A 49 -34.05 -35.38 -14.81
C PRO A 49 -34.76 -34.24 -14.06
N GLY A 50 -34.37 -34.01 -12.82
CA GLY A 50 -34.88 -32.94 -11.97
C GLY A 50 -34.04 -31.67 -12.05
N LYS A 51 -34.27 -30.76 -11.09
CA LYS A 51 -33.59 -29.47 -10.98
C LYS A 51 -32.07 -29.66 -11.01
N LEU A 52 -31.40 -28.82 -11.80
CA LEU A 52 -29.95 -28.70 -11.78
C LEU A 52 -29.59 -27.70 -10.68
N GLU A 53 -28.74 -28.13 -9.77
CA GLU A 53 -28.14 -27.31 -8.73
C GLU A 53 -26.65 -27.18 -9.01
N VAL A 54 -26.19 -25.94 -9.12
CA VAL A 54 -24.78 -25.61 -9.29
C VAL A 54 -24.39 -24.74 -8.11
N GLN A 55 -23.42 -25.19 -7.32
CA GLN A 55 -22.88 -24.44 -6.17
C GLN A 55 -21.39 -24.26 -6.39
N GLY A 56 -20.92 -23.02 -6.29
CA GLY A 56 -19.51 -22.66 -6.42
C GLY A 56 -18.95 -22.01 -5.16
N SER A 57 -17.67 -22.22 -4.87
CA SER A 57 -16.92 -21.47 -3.87
C SER A 57 -15.58 -21.03 -4.44
N LEU A 58 -15.10 -19.87 -4.01
CA LEU A 58 -13.75 -19.37 -4.29
C LEU A 58 -12.93 -19.45 -3.00
N THR A 59 -11.68 -19.88 -3.10
CA THR A 59 -10.71 -19.96 -2.00
C THR A 59 -9.39 -19.38 -2.45
N ASN A 60 -8.56 -18.89 -1.53
CA ASN A 60 -7.25 -18.29 -1.84
C ASN A 60 -7.36 -17.18 -2.92
N LEU A 61 -8.27 -16.23 -2.69
CA LEU A 61 -8.42 -15.10 -3.59
C LEU A 61 -7.29 -14.10 -3.34
N ASP A 62 -6.30 -14.11 -4.22
CA ASP A 62 -5.27 -13.09 -4.27
C ASP A 62 -5.79 -11.93 -5.13
N ILE A 63 -6.32 -10.92 -4.44
CA ILE A 63 -6.71 -9.66 -5.06
C ILE A 63 -5.44 -8.83 -5.27
N LEU A 64 -5.23 -8.36 -6.49
CA LEU A 64 -4.15 -7.41 -6.77
C LEU A 64 -4.38 -6.17 -5.89
N GLY A 65 -3.38 -5.77 -5.08
CA GLY A 65 -3.55 -4.76 -4.02
C GLY A 65 -4.18 -3.44 -4.47
N ASP A 66 -3.98 -3.06 -5.74
CA ASP A 66 -4.57 -1.88 -6.40
C ASP A 66 -6.12 -1.91 -6.45
N HIS A 67 -6.74 -3.09 -6.38
CA HIS A 67 -8.18 -3.25 -6.60
C HIS A 67 -9.01 -3.33 -5.30
N ILE A 68 -8.39 -3.64 -4.15
CA ILE A 68 -9.05 -3.61 -2.83
C ILE A 68 -9.46 -2.17 -2.48
N GLY A 69 -8.60 -1.19 -2.77
CA GLY A 69 -8.90 0.23 -2.56
C GLY A 69 -10.07 0.75 -3.39
N ARG A 70 -10.27 0.20 -4.60
CA ARG A 70 -11.39 0.52 -5.49
C ARG A 70 -12.70 -0.12 -5.03
N LEU A 71 -12.64 -1.31 -4.44
CA LEU A 71 -13.81 -2.04 -3.94
C LEU A 71 -14.35 -1.44 -2.64
N LEU A 72 -13.47 -0.94 -1.77
CA LEU A 72 -13.83 -0.37 -0.46
C LEU A 72 -14.24 1.11 -0.51
N ASN A 73 -13.89 1.87 -1.56
CA ASN A 73 -14.16 3.32 -1.67
C ASN A 73 -15.15 3.69 -2.78
N SER A 74 -16.26 2.97 -2.95
CA SER A 74 -17.25 3.28 -4.00
C SER A 74 -18.06 4.59 -3.80
N GLY A 75 -17.60 5.53 -2.95
CA GLY A 75 -18.27 6.81 -2.67
C GLY A 75 -17.47 8.07 -3.01
N ALA A 76 -16.16 7.97 -3.17
CA ALA A 76 -15.33 9.04 -3.70
C ALA A 76 -14.22 8.36 -4.49
N ALA A 77 -14.02 8.76 -5.74
CA ALA A 77 -12.85 8.34 -6.49
C ALA A 77 -11.61 8.76 -5.69
N VAL A 78 -11.04 7.84 -4.91
CA VAL A 78 -9.68 7.98 -4.43
C VAL A 78 -8.88 8.07 -5.72
N ALA A 79 -8.34 9.26 -5.99
CA ALA A 79 -7.48 9.45 -7.14
C ALA A 79 -6.41 8.35 -7.05
N PRO A 80 -6.19 7.56 -8.12
CA PRO A 80 -5.22 6.48 -8.07
C PRO A 80 -3.90 7.04 -7.54
N GLU A 81 -3.25 6.31 -6.63
CA GLU A 81 -1.91 6.66 -6.18
C GLU A 81 -1.07 6.94 -7.43
N THR A 82 -0.69 8.20 -7.61
CA THR A 82 0.06 8.58 -8.79
C THR A 82 1.50 8.17 -8.53
N ILE A 83 1.89 7.04 -9.12
CA ILE A 83 3.26 6.55 -9.10
C ILE A 83 4.01 7.22 -10.23
N THR A 84 5.08 7.92 -9.88
CA THR A 84 6.04 8.45 -10.84
C THR A 84 7.29 7.58 -10.79
N VAL A 85 7.57 6.86 -11.88
CA VAL A 85 8.83 6.14 -12.03
C VAL A 85 9.94 7.16 -12.25
N ILE A 86 10.94 7.13 -11.38
CA ILE A 86 12.11 8.00 -11.45
C ILE A 86 13.23 7.27 -12.18
N GLU A 87 13.55 6.05 -11.75
CA GLU A 87 14.63 5.24 -12.30
C GLU A 87 14.34 3.75 -12.09
N SER A 88 14.37 2.94 -13.15
CA SER A 88 14.11 1.49 -13.06
C SER A 88 15.36 0.67 -12.74
N CYS A 89 16.56 1.26 -12.84
CA CYS A 89 17.85 0.60 -12.60
C CYS A 89 18.19 -0.54 -13.58
N ASP A 90 17.48 -0.63 -14.71
CA ASP A 90 17.70 -1.66 -15.74
C ASP A 90 18.89 -1.39 -16.67
N ALA A 91 19.41 -0.17 -16.67
CA ALA A 91 20.49 0.29 -17.53
C ALA A 91 21.48 1.18 -16.76
N LEU A 92 22.75 1.21 -17.20
CA LEU A 92 23.81 2.05 -16.58
C LEU A 92 24.03 3.38 -17.31
N THR A 93 23.36 3.63 -18.43
CA THR A 93 23.72 4.72 -19.36
C THR A 93 23.70 6.10 -18.70
N ASN A 94 22.91 6.28 -17.65
CA ASN A 94 22.76 7.51 -16.90
C ASN A 94 23.38 7.48 -15.49
N TRP A 95 23.95 6.36 -15.07
CA TRP A 95 24.58 6.17 -13.77
C TRP A 95 26.09 6.42 -13.84
N VAL A 96 26.62 7.16 -12.87
CA VAL A 96 28.05 7.47 -12.75
C VAL A 96 28.50 7.25 -11.31
N SER A 97 29.60 6.51 -11.14
CA SER A 97 30.32 6.44 -9.86
C SER A 97 31.35 7.57 -9.77
N SER A 98 31.49 8.20 -8.60
CA SER A 98 32.53 9.19 -8.34
C SER A 98 33.93 8.57 -8.30
N ASP A 99 34.03 7.29 -7.98
CA ASP A 99 35.27 6.52 -7.99
C ASP A 99 35.00 5.12 -8.57
N PRO A 100 35.08 4.97 -9.91
CA PRO A 100 34.85 3.67 -10.54
C PRO A 100 35.96 2.65 -10.26
N THR A 101 37.08 3.04 -9.65
CA THR A 101 38.16 2.12 -9.27
C THR A 101 37.80 1.38 -8.00
N ASN A 102 37.33 2.11 -6.98
CA ASN A 102 37.02 1.54 -5.66
C ASN A 102 35.54 1.24 -5.46
N THR A 103 34.67 1.91 -6.20
CA THR A 103 33.21 1.76 -6.14
C THR A 103 32.61 1.55 -7.54
N PRO A 104 33.02 0.50 -8.28
CA PRO A 104 32.49 0.22 -9.60
C PRO A 104 31.00 -0.13 -9.55
N ILE A 105 30.30 0.23 -10.63
CA ILE A 105 28.89 -0.10 -10.85
C ILE A 105 28.73 -1.04 -12.05
N THR A 106 27.80 -1.98 -11.93
CA THR A 106 27.48 -2.97 -12.97
C THR A 106 25.98 -3.29 -12.96
N LEU A 107 25.47 -3.94 -14.00
CA LEU A 107 24.12 -4.51 -14.00
C LEU A 107 24.15 -5.93 -13.41
N GLU A 108 23.13 -6.28 -12.64
CA GLU A 108 22.93 -7.63 -12.10
C GLU A 108 21.58 -8.20 -12.55
N GLY A 109 21.61 -9.33 -13.27
CA GLY A 109 20.40 -9.97 -13.80
C GLY A 109 19.75 -11.00 -12.87
N THR A 110 20.46 -11.46 -11.83
CA THR A 110 19.98 -12.54 -10.94
C THR A 110 19.42 -12.00 -9.62
N ILE A 111 20.15 -11.09 -8.98
CA ILE A 111 19.71 -10.42 -7.75
C ILE A 111 19.00 -9.14 -8.17
N LYS A 112 17.71 -9.25 -8.49
CA LYS A 112 16.85 -8.13 -8.90
C LYS A 112 15.44 -8.27 -8.32
N LYS A 113 14.68 -7.19 -8.37
CA LYS A 113 13.29 -7.13 -7.90
C LYS A 113 12.30 -6.97 -9.01
N GLU A 114 12.61 -6.17 -10.02
CA GLU A 114 11.80 -6.04 -11.22
C GLU A 114 12.65 -6.03 -12.48
N GLY A 115 11.98 -5.91 -13.62
CA GLY A 115 12.63 -5.74 -14.91
C GLY A 115 13.67 -6.81 -15.27
N THR A 116 14.71 -6.35 -15.93
CA THR A 116 15.78 -7.15 -16.49
C THR A 116 17.00 -7.21 -15.58
N ASN A 117 17.32 -6.11 -14.90
CA ASN A 117 18.51 -5.98 -14.06
C ASN A 117 18.23 -5.10 -12.84
N SER A 118 19.06 -5.22 -11.82
CA SER A 118 19.23 -4.19 -10.79
C SER A 118 20.58 -3.48 -10.97
N LEU A 119 20.71 -2.29 -10.36
CA LEU A 119 21.98 -1.61 -10.23
C LEU A 119 22.79 -2.30 -9.13
N LYS A 120 23.98 -2.81 -9.46
CA LYS A 120 24.95 -3.34 -8.50
C LYS A 120 26.09 -2.35 -8.27
N ILE A 121 26.35 -2.05 -7.00
CA ILE A 121 27.45 -1.22 -6.50
C ILE A 121 28.37 -2.13 -5.69
N ALA A 122 29.66 -2.20 -6.05
CA ALA A 122 30.65 -2.96 -5.30
C ALA A 122 31.54 -2.01 -4.50
N ALA A 123 31.31 -1.90 -3.19
CA ALA A 123 32.13 -1.06 -2.31
C ALA A 123 33.37 -1.84 -1.83
N SER A 124 34.56 -1.27 -2.05
CA SER A 124 35.87 -1.85 -1.69
C SER A 124 36.29 -1.54 -0.24
N GLY A 125 35.33 -1.25 0.64
CA GLY A 125 35.58 -0.98 2.05
C GLY A 125 35.94 0.49 2.31
N PRO A 126 37.03 0.82 3.03
CA PRO A 126 37.30 2.19 3.46
C PRO A 126 37.52 3.17 2.30
N LEU A 127 37.97 2.66 1.14
CA LEU A 127 38.18 3.45 -0.08
C LEU A 127 36.87 3.89 -0.73
N SER A 128 35.76 3.22 -0.43
CA SER A 128 34.43 3.58 -0.92
C SER A 128 33.68 4.56 -0.04
N LEU A 129 34.24 4.91 1.12
CA LEU A 129 33.53 5.75 2.09
C LEU A 129 33.28 7.16 1.50
N ASN A 130 32.01 7.56 1.49
CA ASN A 130 31.48 8.79 0.87
C ASN A 130 31.50 8.81 -0.67
N ASP A 131 31.84 7.71 -1.32
CA ASP A 131 31.65 7.63 -2.77
C ASP A 131 30.16 7.72 -3.12
N THR A 132 29.90 8.35 -4.25
CA THR A 132 28.56 8.60 -4.77
C THR A 132 28.33 7.87 -6.08
N ILE A 133 27.13 7.33 -6.21
CA ILE A 133 26.63 6.68 -7.41
C ILE A 133 25.40 7.48 -7.81
N THR A 134 25.51 8.25 -8.89
CA THR A 134 24.49 9.25 -9.28
C THR A 134 23.89 8.90 -10.64
N ALA A 135 22.57 8.81 -10.69
CA ALA A 135 21.79 8.81 -11.92
C ALA A 135 21.44 10.25 -12.31
N THR A 136 21.60 10.56 -13.60
CA THR A 136 20.96 11.75 -14.20
C THR A 136 19.68 11.33 -14.90
N VAL A 137 18.54 11.81 -14.42
CA VAL A 137 17.22 11.49 -14.98
C VAL A 137 16.63 12.70 -15.68
N ALA A 138 15.68 12.46 -16.59
CA ALA A 138 14.86 13.55 -17.12
C ALA A 138 14.10 14.22 -15.97
N ALA A 139 14.01 15.55 -15.99
CA ALA A 139 13.42 16.32 -14.91
C ALA A 139 12.02 15.78 -14.53
N LYS A 140 11.83 15.46 -13.24
CA LYS A 140 10.58 14.98 -12.68
C LYS A 140 10.02 15.98 -11.69
N ASN A 141 8.75 16.33 -11.86
CA ASN A 141 8.03 17.12 -10.89
C ASN A 141 7.38 16.18 -9.87
N LEU A 142 7.87 16.22 -8.63
CA LEU A 142 7.38 15.46 -7.48
C LEU A 142 6.59 16.35 -6.51
N SER A 143 6.09 17.51 -6.97
CA SER A 143 5.22 18.37 -6.16
C SER A 143 3.97 17.63 -5.69
N GLY A 144 3.71 17.68 -4.38
CA GLY A 144 2.63 16.93 -3.75
C GLY A 144 2.89 15.42 -3.61
N HIS A 145 4.07 14.92 -3.99
CA HIS A 145 4.49 13.57 -3.63
C HIS A 145 4.94 13.53 -2.18
N HIS A 146 4.62 12.43 -1.49
CA HIS A 146 4.88 12.26 -0.06
C HIS A 146 5.94 11.21 0.21
N PHE A 147 6.10 10.24 -0.69
CA PHE A 147 7.05 9.16 -0.48
C PHE A 147 7.95 8.99 -1.70
N LEU A 148 9.21 8.66 -1.41
CA LEU A 148 10.10 7.99 -2.32
C LEU A 148 10.22 6.53 -1.85
N GLY A 149 10.06 5.57 -2.74
CA GLY A 149 10.18 4.15 -2.44
C GLY A 149 11.05 3.42 -3.44
N PHE A 150 11.83 2.46 -2.94
CA PHE A 150 12.77 1.68 -3.75
C PHE A 150 13.13 0.38 -3.04
N TRP A 151 13.60 -0.60 -3.80
CA TRP A 151 14.17 -1.82 -3.27
C TRP A 151 15.67 -1.65 -3.03
N LEU A 152 16.13 -2.12 -1.87
CA LEU A 152 17.54 -2.15 -1.50
C LEU A 152 17.92 -3.55 -1.03
N TYR A 153 19.07 -4.03 -1.45
CA TYR A 153 19.71 -5.25 -0.94
C TYR A 153 21.17 -4.92 -0.65
N SER A 154 21.72 -5.43 0.44
CA SER A 154 23.16 -5.34 0.71
C SER A 154 23.66 -6.62 1.33
N THR A 155 24.91 -7.00 1.04
CA THR A 155 25.59 -8.10 1.73
C THR A 155 26.00 -7.73 3.16
N LEU A 156 25.77 -6.49 3.59
CA LEU A 156 26.04 -5.97 4.93
C LEU A 156 24.76 -5.43 5.56
N ALA A 157 24.49 -5.79 6.81
CA ALA A 157 23.43 -5.22 7.64
C ALA A 157 23.98 -4.10 8.54
N GLY A 158 23.10 -3.22 9.00
CA GLY A 158 23.43 -2.19 9.99
C GLY A 158 22.89 -0.80 9.62
N ALA A 159 22.99 0.10 10.58
CA ALA A 159 22.75 1.52 10.35
C ALA A 159 23.88 2.14 9.53
N ALA A 160 23.58 3.19 8.75
CA ALA A 160 24.56 3.98 8.01
C ALA A 160 25.45 3.13 7.07
N VAL A 161 24.86 2.16 6.38
CA VAL A 161 25.55 1.46 5.27
C VAL A 161 25.53 2.33 4.02
N VAL A 162 24.37 2.94 3.74
CA VAL A 162 24.15 3.85 2.62
C VAL A 162 23.15 4.93 2.99
N LYS A 163 23.16 6.02 2.24
CA LYS A 163 22.04 6.96 2.13
C LYS A 163 21.59 7.08 0.69
N ILE A 164 20.30 7.34 0.49
CA ILE A 164 19.78 7.81 -0.80
C ILE A 164 19.72 9.33 -0.79
N GLY A 165 19.93 9.93 -1.94
CA GLY A 165 19.84 11.37 -2.14
C GLY A 165 19.14 11.73 -3.43
N MET A 166 18.48 12.89 -3.45
CA MET A 166 17.84 13.46 -4.63
C MET A 166 17.99 14.98 -4.67
N GLY A 167 17.87 15.54 -5.87
CA GLY A 167 17.84 16.99 -6.04
C GLY A 167 17.70 17.44 -7.48
N GLU A 168 17.61 18.75 -7.64
CA GLU A 168 17.45 19.41 -8.94
C GLU A 168 18.79 19.65 -9.62
N ALA A 169 19.88 19.81 -8.84
CA ALA A 169 21.25 19.92 -9.33
C ALA A 169 22.19 18.85 -8.77
N GLY A 170 21.96 18.34 -7.55
CA GLY A 170 22.81 17.33 -6.92
C GLY A 170 22.06 16.43 -5.93
N ILE A 171 22.58 15.24 -5.67
CA ILE A 171 21.95 14.27 -4.76
C ILE A 171 22.03 14.67 -3.28
N ALA A 172 22.88 15.63 -2.92
CA ALA A 172 23.07 16.07 -1.55
C ALA A 172 22.09 17.18 -1.10
N GLU A 173 21.16 17.61 -1.97
CA GLU A 173 20.14 18.60 -1.62
C GLU A 173 19.12 18.04 -0.64
N GLN A 174 18.73 16.79 -0.82
CA GLN A 174 17.81 16.05 0.04
C GLN A 174 18.38 14.66 0.26
N GLU A 175 18.53 14.23 1.50
CA GLU A 175 19.20 12.96 1.84
C GLU A 175 18.43 12.17 2.89
N HIS A 176 18.49 10.85 2.79
CA HIS A 176 17.89 9.92 3.74
C HIS A 176 18.84 8.75 4.02
N ALA A 177 19.27 8.64 5.27
CA ALA A 177 20.14 7.56 5.72
C ALA A 177 19.32 6.29 5.99
N ILE A 178 19.82 5.15 5.53
CA ILE A 178 19.07 3.89 5.53
C ILE A 178 19.70 2.94 6.54
N THR A 179 18.84 2.26 7.30
CA THR A 179 19.24 1.12 8.14
C THR A 179 18.90 -0.17 7.41
N ILE A 180 19.90 -1.01 7.18
CA ILE A 180 19.72 -2.32 6.54
C ILE A 180 19.46 -3.36 7.62
N GLN A 181 18.22 -3.87 7.69
CA GLN A 181 17.78 -4.72 8.80
C GLN A 181 18.43 -6.11 8.76
N GLN A 182 18.63 -6.66 7.57
CA GLN A 182 19.19 -7.99 7.37
C GLN A 182 20.10 -8.01 6.15
N ALA A 183 21.26 -8.65 6.29
CA ALA A 183 22.19 -8.85 5.19
C ALA A 183 21.62 -9.87 4.21
N SER A 184 21.97 -9.70 2.94
CA SER A 184 21.62 -10.61 1.85
C SER A 184 20.12 -10.85 1.69
N THR A 185 19.32 -9.84 2.02
CA THR A 185 17.85 -9.87 1.90
C THR A 185 17.39 -8.55 1.31
N TRP A 186 16.40 -8.61 0.42
CA TRP A 186 15.78 -7.42 -0.11
C TRP A 186 14.87 -6.77 0.93
N GLN A 187 15.08 -5.49 1.15
CA GLN A 187 14.17 -4.62 1.91
C GLN A 187 13.59 -3.55 0.98
N PHE A 188 12.32 -3.24 1.19
CA PHE A 188 11.72 -2.07 0.57
C PHE A 188 11.90 -0.89 1.52
N GLU A 189 12.48 0.20 1.02
CA GLU A 189 12.69 1.43 1.80
C GLU A 189 11.63 2.46 1.43
N TYR A 190 11.07 3.12 2.45
CA TYR A 190 10.20 4.27 2.29
C TYR A 190 10.84 5.50 2.92
N TRP A 191 11.06 6.53 2.13
CA TRP A 191 11.47 7.85 2.61
C TRP A 191 10.29 8.82 2.50
N ASP A 192 9.86 9.37 3.66
CA ASP A 192 8.88 10.45 3.72
C ASP A 192 9.53 11.78 3.26
N ILE A 193 9.07 12.25 2.11
CA ILE A 193 9.45 13.51 1.47
C ILE A 193 8.34 14.56 1.56
N SER A 194 7.29 14.34 2.37
CA SER A 194 6.16 15.27 2.52
C SER A 194 6.58 16.63 3.09
N GLN A 195 7.63 16.64 3.92
CA GLN A 195 8.17 17.85 4.55
C GLN A 195 9.12 18.64 3.63
N ILE A 196 9.56 18.05 2.51
CA ILE A 196 10.37 18.74 1.51
C ILE A 196 9.45 19.69 0.74
N LEU A 197 9.80 20.98 0.68
CA LEU A 197 9.03 21.99 -0.03
C LEU A 197 8.84 21.59 -1.50
N ASN A 198 7.66 21.85 -2.06
CA ASN A 198 7.36 21.52 -3.46
C ASN A 198 8.35 22.16 -4.44
N ALA A 199 8.77 23.40 -4.17
CA ALA A 199 9.77 24.12 -4.99
C ALA A 199 11.20 23.57 -4.87
N SER A 200 11.44 22.54 -4.05
CA SER A 200 12.72 21.81 -3.95
C SER A 200 12.61 20.39 -4.50
N LYS A 201 11.46 20.05 -5.10
CA LYS A 201 11.18 18.75 -5.71
C LYS A 201 10.30 18.89 -6.96
N ASP A 202 10.28 20.04 -7.61
CA ASP A 202 9.47 20.28 -8.81
C ASP A 202 10.25 20.05 -10.11
N ALA A 203 11.58 19.92 -10.02
CA ALA A 203 12.44 19.61 -11.16
C ALA A 203 13.59 18.64 -10.81
N ILE A 204 13.31 17.53 -10.12
CA ILE A 204 14.34 16.55 -9.73
C ILE A 204 15.04 15.98 -10.98
N THR A 205 16.37 16.14 -11.06
CA THR A 205 17.21 15.62 -12.15
C THR A 205 18.28 14.65 -11.68
N LYS A 206 18.54 14.60 -10.37
CA LYS A 206 19.56 13.75 -9.75
C LYS A 206 18.92 12.86 -8.72
N ILE A 207 19.27 11.57 -8.78
CA ILE A 207 19.01 10.61 -7.72
C ILE A 207 20.22 9.71 -7.57
N GLY A 208 20.53 9.28 -6.36
CA GLY A 208 21.73 8.48 -6.18
C GLY A 208 21.93 7.95 -4.77
N ILE A 209 23.00 7.19 -4.63
CA ILE A 209 23.40 6.54 -3.39
C ILE A 209 24.75 7.09 -2.96
N THR A 210 24.92 7.30 -1.66
CA THR A 210 26.23 7.52 -1.05
C THR A 210 26.56 6.34 -0.16
N VAL A 211 27.76 5.79 -0.31
CA VAL A 211 28.28 4.72 0.55
C VAL A 211 28.74 5.33 1.88
N LEU A 212 28.21 4.85 3.00
CA LEU A 212 28.48 5.36 4.35
C LEU A 212 29.30 4.39 5.21
N THR A 213 29.56 3.18 4.70
CA THR A 213 30.34 2.15 5.39
C THR A 213 31.78 2.11 4.91
N SER A 214 32.70 1.77 5.82
CA SER A 214 34.09 1.42 5.52
C SER A 214 34.30 -0.10 5.37
N THR A 215 33.24 -0.90 5.42
CA THR A 215 33.29 -2.35 5.24
C THR A 215 32.94 -2.72 3.80
N ALA A 216 33.75 -3.58 3.18
CA ALA A 216 33.52 -4.02 1.82
C ALA A 216 32.19 -4.77 1.70
N CYS A 217 31.38 -4.42 0.71
CA CYS A 217 30.06 -5.01 0.50
C CYS A 217 29.58 -4.82 -0.94
N SER A 218 28.56 -5.61 -1.33
CA SER A 218 27.79 -5.35 -2.54
C SER A 218 26.43 -4.80 -2.16
N ILE A 219 26.04 -3.70 -2.78
CA ILE A 219 24.75 -3.02 -2.61
C ILE A 219 24.01 -3.09 -3.94
N TYR A 220 22.71 -3.35 -3.89
CA TYR A 220 21.85 -3.44 -5.06
C TYR A 220 20.64 -2.55 -4.86
N VAL A 221 20.31 -1.77 -5.88
CA VAL A 221 19.17 -0.85 -5.87
C VAL A 221 18.30 -1.13 -7.09
N ASP A 222 16.99 -1.09 -6.89
CA ASP A 222 16.02 -1.38 -7.94
C ASP A 222 14.71 -0.60 -7.72
N ALA A 223 13.98 -0.35 -8.80
CA ALA A 223 12.64 0.24 -8.81
C ALA A 223 12.48 1.56 -8.01
N ILE A 224 13.21 2.62 -8.38
CA ILE A 224 13.11 3.90 -7.68
C ILE A 224 11.90 4.69 -8.17
N ASN A 225 10.92 4.83 -7.29
CA ASN A 225 9.61 5.39 -7.58
C ASN A 225 9.23 6.46 -6.55
N SER A 226 8.35 7.37 -6.94
CA SER A 226 7.72 8.31 -6.02
C SER A 226 6.21 8.17 -6.03
N TYR A 227 5.62 8.31 -4.85
CA TYR A 227 4.20 8.08 -4.59
C TYR A 227 3.54 9.37 -4.13
N LYS A 228 2.49 9.75 -4.84
CA LYS A 228 1.60 10.82 -4.42
C LYS A 228 0.70 10.31 -3.30
N GLY A 229 0.99 10.72 -2.07
CA GLY A 229 0.14 10.40 -0.94
C GLY A 229 -1.19 11.14 -1.04
N VAL A 230 -2.25 10.56 -0.47
CA VAL A 230 -3.50 11.28 -0.26
C VAL A 230 -3.21 12.38 0.76
N GLN A 231 -3.24 13.65 0.32
CA GLN A 231 -3.27 14.80 1.23
C GLN A 231 -4.57 14.73 2.02
N VAL A 232 -4.53 14.17 3.23
CA VAL A 232 -5.47 14.58 4.27
C VAL A 232 -5.12 16.02 4.58
N GLY A 233 -5.97 16.95 4.13
CA GLY A 233 -5.77 18.38 4.34
C GLY A 233 -5.62 18.71 5.83
N PRO A 234 -5.15 19.92 6.17
CA PRO A 234 -5.05 20.35 7.56
C PRO A 234 -6.38 20.07 8.27
N GLY A 235 -6.30 19.49 9.48
CA GLY A 235 -7.48 19.10 10.25
C GLY A 235 -8.48 20.26 10.29
N ALA A 236 -9.65 20.06 9.70
CA ALA A 236 -10.67 21.09 9.67
C ALA A 236 -11.26 21.24 11.08
N VAL A 237 -11.19 22.46 11.64
CA VAL A 237 -11.93 22.79 12.86
C VAL A 237 -13.40 22.91 12.49
N ILE A 238 -14.22 21.96 12.95
CA ILE A 238 -15.67 22.05 12.84
C ILE A 238 -16.18 22.87 14.02
N ASN A 239 -16.50 24.14 13.78
CA ASN A 239 -17.22 24.95 14.75
C ASN A 239 -18.69 24.54 14.73
N ILE A 240 -19.16 23.94 15.82
CA ILE A 240 -20.57 23.58 15.99
C ILE A 240 -21.20 24.67 16.85
N SER A 241 -22.13 25.43 16.28
CA SER A 241 -23.01 26.34 17.02
C SER A 241 -24.45 25.87 16.91
N GLY A 242 -25.17 25.88 18.04
CA GLY A 242 -26.59 25.55 18.10
C GLY A 242 -27.18 25.94 19.46
N ASP A 243 -28.45 26.31 19.46
CA ASP A 243 -29.21 26.63 20.69
C ASP A 243 -30.07 25.43 21.10
N ALA A 244 -30.05 25.06 22.38
CA ALA A 244 -30.96 24.08 22.95
C ALA A 244 -32.12 24.82 23.62
N ASN A 245 -33.29 24.86 22.96
CA ASN A 245 -34.52 25.35 23.59
C ASN A 245 -35.09 24.25 24.51
N ASP A 246 -35.54 24.65 25.70
CA ASP A 246 -35.97 23.82 26.86
C ASP A 246 -37.28 23.04 26.63
N GLY A 247 -37.36 22.32 25.51
CA GLY A 247 -38.38 21.31 25.26
C GLY A 247 -37.74 19.93 25.29
N ALA A 248 -38.34 19.01 26.03
CA ALA A 248 -37.88 17.62 26.15
C ALA A 248 -37.51 17.03 24.78
N GLY A 249 -36.20 16.86 24.51
CA GLY A 249 -35.68 16.29 23.26
C GLY A 249 -34.63 17.10 22.50
N ALA A 250 -34.12 18.22 23.01
CA ALA A 250 -33.05 18.97 22.35
C ALA A 250 -31.67 18.27 22.48
N TYR A 251 -31.12 17.78 21.37
CA TYR A 251 -29.73 17.30 21.29
C TYR A 251 -29.02 17.93 20.09
N VAL A 252 -27.73 18.20 20.24
CA VAL A 252 -26.86 18.60 19.12
C VAL A 252 -26.31 17.33 18.46
N LYS A 253 -26.78 17.02 17.25
CA LYS A 253 -26.30 15.86 16.48
C LYS A 253 -25.21 16.29 15.51
N VAL A 254 -24.03 15.71 15.67
CA VAL A 254 -22.91 15.87 14.73
C VAL A 254 -22.79 14.58 13.93
N THR A 255 -22.85 14.67 12.61
CA THR A 255 -22.64 13.53 11.72
C THR A 255 -21.43 13.84 10.84
N CYS A 256 -20.33 13.16 11.10
CA CYS A 256 -19.11 13.26 10.29
C CYS A 256 -18.95 11.94 9.52
N SER A 257 -19.14 11.97 8.21
CA SER A 257 -18.84 10.83 7.35
C SER A 257 -17.35 10.88 6.95
N ASN A 258 -16.64 9.76 7.11
CA ASN A 258 -15.22 9.62 6.75
C ASN A 258 -14.25 10.54 7.49
N CYS A 259 -14.47 10.79 8.78
CA CYS A 259 -13.50 11.49 9.63
C CYS A 259 -13.04 10.60 10.79
N ILE A 260 -11.76 10.70 11.16
CA ILE A 260 -11.21 10.10 12.38
C ILE A 260 -11.07 11.23 13.41
N VAL A 261 -11.86 11.18 14.49
CA VAL A 261 -11.72 12.11 15.61
C VAL A 261 -10.68 11.53 16.56
N THR A 262 -9.48 12.09 16.56
CA THR A 262 -8.36 11.60 17.37
C THR A 262 -8.31 12.22 18.77
N SER A 263 -8.92 13.40 18.95
CA SER A 263 -9.16 14.05 20.24
C SER A 263 -10.22 15.15 20.07
N GLY A 264 -10.92 15.51 21.14
CA GLY A 264 -11.89 16.61 21.13
C GLY A 264 -12.24 17.06 22.54
N VAL A 265 -12.55 18.36 22.69
CA VAL A 265 -13.05 18.93 23.95
C VAL A 265 -14.41 19.55 23.68
N LEU A 266 -15.48 18.92 24.15
CA LEU A 266 -16.82 19.49 24.10
C LEU A 266 -17.02 20.40 25.33
N LYS A 267 -17.06 21.72 25.11
CA LYS A 267 -17.37 22.68 26.16
C LYS A 267 -18.81 23.14 25.99
N ILE A 268 -19.68 22.77 26.92
CA ILE A 268 -21.03 23.31 27.03
C ILE A 268 -21.02 24.28 28.20
N GLY A 269 -21.12 25.57 27.92
CA GLY A 269 -21.28 26.61 28.92
C GLY A 269 -22.64 27.27 28.76
N ASP A 270 -23.35 27.47 29.87
CA ASP A 270 -24.23 28.63 30.02
C ASP A 270 -23.31 29.88 29.99
N ALA A 271 -23.78 31.00 29.43
CA ALA A 271 -23.09 32.29 29.46
C ALA A 271 -22.64 32.76 30.87
N SER A 272 -23.08 32.08 31.94
CA SER A 272 -22.89 32.44 33.33
C SER A 272 -22.14 31.40 34.18
N LYS A 273 -21.92 30.16 33.71
CA LYS A 273 -21.25 29.11 34.51
C LYS A 273 -20.56 28.04 33.65
N ILE A 274 -19.27 27.87 33.91
CA ILE A 274 -18.47 26.75 33.40
C ILE A 274 -18.69 25.57 34.35
N ILE A 275 -19.16 24.44 33.82
CA ILE A 275 -19.13 23.16 34.53
C ILE A 275 -17.84 22.45 34.08
N ASP A 276 -16.81 22.48 34.94
CA ASP A 276 -15.64 21.62 34.81
C ASP A 276 -15.89 20.34 35.62
N GLY A 277 -16.14 19.24 34.92
CA GLY A 277 -16.19 17.90 35.46
C GLY A 277 -15.81 16.91 34.36
N PRO A 278 -15.19 15.77 34.68
CA PRO A 278 -14.90 14.74 33.68
C PRO A 278 -16.23 14.28 33.07
N LEU A 279 -16.43 14.58 31.79
CA LEU A 279 -17.53 14.01 31.03
C LEU A 279 -17.08 12.64 30.51
N GLU A 280 -17.75 11.60 30.95
CA GLU A 280 -17.56 10.27 30.38
C GLU A 280 -18.00 10.27 28.91
N PHE A 281 -17.17 9.70 28.04
CA PHE A 281 -17.47 9.48 26.64
C PHE A 281 -17.34 7.99 26.33
N SER A 282 -18.16 7.49 25.40
CA SER A 282 -18.12 6.10 24.94
C SER A 282 -17.14 5.94 23.78
N VAL A 283 -16.31 4.90 23.86
CA VAL A 283 -15.49 4.38 22.77
C VAL A 283 -16.32 3.36 21.97
N SER A 284 -16.26 3.42 20.64
CA SER A 284 -16.74 2.35 19.78
C SER A 284 -15.56 1.49 19.37
N ASP A 285 -15.65 0.20 19.66
CA ASP A 285 -14.76 -0.82 19.11
C ASP A 285 -15.23 -1.18 17.69
N ALA A 286 -14.29 -1.54 16.81
CA ALA A 286 -14.59 -1.83 15.41
C ALA A 286 -14.99 -3.29 15.17
N ASP A 287 -14.69 -4.19 16.11
CA ASP A 287 -15.23 -5.53 16.21
C ASP A 287 -16.11 -5.68 17.47
N VAL A 288 -17.18 -6.48 17.33
CA VAL A 288 -18.40 -6.37 18.12
C VAL A 288 -18.34 -7.22 19.40
N ASP A 289 -17.62 -6.74 20.42
CA ASP A 289 -17.54 -7.44 21.71
C ASP A 289 -17.54 -6.53 22.96
N LEU A 290 -17.80 -5.22 22.79
CA LEU A 290 -18.00 -4.33 23.93
C LEU A 290 -19.43 -4.43 24.50
N VAL A 291 -19.57 -5.03 25.69
CA VAL A 291 -20.82 -5.06 26.47
C VAL A 291 -20.72 -4.13 27.67
N LEU A 292 -21.59 -3.11 27.72
CA LEU A 292 -21.74 -2.20 28.86
C LEU A 292 -23.02 -2.54 29.64
N ASN A 293 -22.87 -2.98 30.89
CA ASN A 293 -23.99 -3.12 31.81
C ASN A 293 -24.11 -1.88 32.69
N TYR A 294 -25.33 -1.38 32.84
CA TYR A 294 -25.68 -0.23 33.65
C TYR A 294 -26.59 -0.64 34.82
N THR A 295 -26.65 0.18 35.87
CA THR A 295 -27.72 0.21 36.87
C THR A 295 -28.23 1.63 37.01
#